data_AF-A0A0D2L8Y5-F1
#
_entry.id   AF-A0A0D2L8Y5-F1
#
_cell.length_a   1.000
_cell.length_b   1.000
_cell.length_c   1.000
_cell.angle_alpha   90.00
_cell.angle_beta   90.00
_cell.angle_gamma   90.00
#
_symmetry.space_group_name_H-M   'P 1'
#
loop_
_entity.id
_entity.type
_entity.pdbx_description
1 polymer ?
#
loop_
_entity_poly.entity_id
_entity_poly.type
_entity_poly.pdbx_seq_one_letter_code
_entity_poly.pdbx_strand_id
1 'polypeptide(L)'
;MASITGEGRCETAAVMQHGAGAVFAYLTLSNLMSCGALAVSWALFVRATGQSPLAQGAWPKFALACTPLYLSVQATRPARLAAGLALAPAGERLLFWLSARLRVGRPAALAAAMVAEAALLLAGLAFVALAAGGAR
;
A
#
# COMPACT_ATOMS: atom_id res chain seq x y z
N MET A 1 40.53 15.76 22.99
CA MET A 1 40.04 15.13 21.74
C MET A 1 39.09 14.01 22.14
N ALA A 2 37.78 14.28 22.12
CA ALA A 2 36.75 13.31 22.46
C ALA A 2 36.47 12.38 21.27
N SER A 3 36.33 11.08 21.52
CA SER A 3 36.08 10.04 20.52
C SER A 3 34.62 10.02 20.08
N ILE A 4 34.36 10.23 18.79
CA ILE A 4 33.02 10.16 18.17
C ILE A 4 32.96 8.98 17.16
N THR A 5 33.29 7.75 17.58
CA THR A 5 33.35 6.60 16.63
C THR A 5 32.76 5.28 17.16
N GLY A 6 31.87 5.35 18.16
CA GLY A 6 31.20 4.18 18.74
C GLY A 6 29.76 3.95 18.25
N GLU A 7 28.92 4.99 18.25
CA GLU A 7 27.45 4.83 18.14
C GLU A 7 26.93 4.58 16.72
N GLY A 8 27.59 5.13 15.69
CA GLY A 8 27.06 5.08 14.31
C GLY A 8 27.01 3.70 13.65
N ARG A 9 27.75 2.69 14.16
CA ARG A 9 27.77 1.32 13.60
C ARG A 9 26.59 0.46 14.05
N CYS A 10 26.01 0.76 15.22
CA CYS A 10 24.86 0.03 15.74
C CYS A 10 23.55 0.54 15.09
N GLU A 11 23.45 1.86 14.86
CA GLU A 11 22.33 2.47 14.13
C GLU A 11 22.24 2.01 12.67
N THR A 12 23.36 1.90 11.96
CA THR A 12 23.36 1.37 10.58
C THR A 12 22.92 -0.09 10.54
N ALA A 13 23.31 -0.90 11.53
CA ALA A 13 22.87 -2.29 11.63
C ALA A 13 21.35 -2.41 11.90
N ALA A 14 20.78 -1.55 12.77
CA ALA A 14 19.33 -1.53 13.03
C ALA A 14 18.52 -1.05 11.82
N VAL A 15 19.00 -0.02 11.11
CA VAL A 15 18.37 0.48 9.87
C VAL A 15 18.49 -0.53 8.73
N MET A 16 19.61 -1.26 8.61
CA MET A 16 19.75 -2.35 7.65
C MET A 16 18.96 -3.60 8.02
N GLN A 17 18.72 -3.86 9.32
CA GLN A 17 17.93 -5.00 9.78
C GLN A 17 16.43 -4.81 9.62
N HIS A 18 15.92 -3.57 9.65
CA HIS A 18 14.49 -3.27 9.52
C HIS A 18 14.10 -2.58 8.21
N GLY A 19 15.07 -2.28 7.34
CA GLY A 19 14.84 -1.51 6.12
C GLY A 19 13.82 -2.15 5.17
N ALA A 20 13.87 -3.47 5.01
CA ALA A 20 12.95 -4.19 4.14
C ALA A 20 11.52 -4.22 4.73
N GLY A 21 11.40 -4.46 6.04
CA GLY A 21 10.13 -4.46 6.77
C GLY A 21 9.48 -3.08 6.83
N ALA A 22 10.28 -2.02 7.01
CA ALA A 22 9.82 -0.63 6.96
C ALA A 22 9.30 -0.26 5.56
N VAL A 23 10.04 -0.62 4.51
CA VAL A 23 9.63 -0.40 3.12
C VAL A 23 8.34 -1.16 2.83
N PHE A 24 8.28 -2.45 3.20
CA PHE A 24 7.09 -3.27 3.01
C PHE A 24 5.86 -2.69 3.74
N ALA A 25 6.02 -2.31 5.01
CA ALA A 25 4.93 -1.75 5.82
C ALA A 25 4.43 -0.42 5.26
N TYR A 26 5.35 0.48 4.87
CA TYR A 26 5.00 1.75 4.24
C TYR A 26 4.25 1.54 2.92
N LEU A 27 4.76 0.68 2.04
CA LEU A 27 4.15 0.40 0.74
C LEU A 27 2.77 -0.23 0.90
N THR A 28 2.63 -1.20 1.82
CA THR A 28 1.36 -1.84 2.15
C THR A 28 0.32 -0.80 2.58
N LEU A 29 0.67 0.07 3.53
CA LEU A 29 -0.23 1.11 4.00
C LEU A 29 -0.57 2.11 2.89
N SER A 30 0.41 2.47 2.06
CA SER A 30 0.22 3.38 0.93
C SER A 30 -0.74 2.82 -0.12
N ASN A 31 -0.57 1.55 -0.49
CA ASN A 31 -1.39 0.87 -1.46
C ASN A 31 -2.80 0.66 -0.92
N LEU A 32 -2.94 0.21 0.34
CA LEU A 32 -4.24 0.02 0.98
C LEU A 32 -5.07 1.31 0.99
N MET A 33 -4.46 2.45 1.36
CA MET A 33 -5.14 3.74 1.35
C MET A 33 -5.52 4.19 -0.07
N SER A 34 -4.65 3.96 -1.05
CA SER A 34 -4.90 4.35 -2.45
C SER A 34 -5.98 3.49 -3.10
N CYS A 35 -5.91 2.17 -2.94
CA CYS A 35 -6.94 1.24 -3.41
C CYS A 35 -8.27 1.46 -2.66
N GLY A 36 -8.23 1.74 -1.36
CA GLY A 36 -9.42 2.09 -0.58
C GLY A 36 -10.09 3.37 -1.08
N ALA A 37 -9.32 4.42 -1.32
CA ALA A 37 -9.83 5.66 -1.92
C ALA A 37 -10.45 5.42 -3.30
N LEU A 38 -9.78 4.64 -4.16
CA LEU A 38 -10.30 4.29 -5.48
C LEU A 38 -11.60 3.48 -5.40
N ALA A 39 -11.66 2.49 -4.50
CA ALA A 39 -12.86 1.68 -4.26
C ALA A 39 -14.05 2.52 -3.79
N VAL A 40 -13.81 3.44 -2.84
CA VAL A 40 -14.84 4.36 -2.34
C VAL A 40 -15.30 5.31 -3.44
N SER A 41 -14.38 5.92 -4.18
CA SER A 41 -14.70 6.76 -5.33
C SER A 41 -15.53 6.00 -6.37
N TRP A 42 -15.19 4.75 -6.66
CA TRP A 42 -15.93 3.91 -7.60
C TRP A 42 -17.36 3.66 -7.13
N ALA A 43 -17.52 3.18 -5.89
CA ALA A 43 -18.82 2.90 -5.33
C ALA A 43 -19.70 4.16 -5.26
N LEU A 44 -19.15 5.30 -4.86
CA LEU A 44 -19.87 6.57 -4.83
C LEU A 44 -20.28 7.04 -6.23
N PHE A 45 -19.39 6.93 -7.23
CA PHE A 45 -19.68 7.32 -8.59
C PHE A 45 -20.80 6.48 -9.21
N VAL A 46 -20.75 5.16 -9.06
CA VAL A 46 -21.80 4.27 -9.57
C VAL A 46 -23.12 4.55 -8.85
N ARG A 47 -23.11 4.75 -7.54
CA ARG A 47 -24.32 5.11 -6.78
C ARG A 47 -24.91 6.45 -7.19
N ALA A 48 -24.08 7.43 -7.55
CA ALA A 48 -24.53 8.76 -7.91
C ALA A 48 -25.02 8.86 -9.37
N THR A 49 -24.42 8.11 -10.29
CA THR A 49 -24.66 8.24 -11.73
C THR A 49 -25.41 7.06 -12.36
N GLY A 50 -25.43 5.91 -11.67
CA GLY A 50 -25.93 4.65 -12.22
C GLY A 50 -25.04 4.03 -13.30
N GLN A 51 -23.88 4.61 -13.60
CA GLN A 51 -22.98 4.14 -14.66
C GLN A 51 -21.65 3.64 -14.10
N SER A 52 -21.06 2.63 -14.75
CA SER A 52 -19.66 2.27 -14.48
C SER A 52 -18.71 3.39 -14.92
N PRO A 53 -17.63 3.66 -14.16
CA PRO A 53 -16.50 4.46 -14.63
C PRO A 53 -15.87 4.00 -15.95
N LEU A 54 -16.05 2.72 -16.30
CA LEU A 54 -15.58 2.12 -17.56
C LEU A 54 -16.57 2.31 -18.72
N ALA A 55 -17.75 2.85 -18.46
CA ALA A 55 -18.69 3.19 -19.53
C ALA A 55 -18.12 4.29 -20.41
N GLN A 56 -18.47 4.26 -21.70
CA GLN A 56 -17.96 5.22 -22.68
C GLN A 56 -18.28 6.66 -22.25
N GLY A 57 -17.25 7.50 -22.10
CA GLY A 57 -17.39 8.91 -21.71
C GLY A 57 -17.58 9.16 -20.20
N ALA A 58 -17.67 8.14 -19.36
CA ALA A 58 -17.79 8.30 -17.91
C ALA A 58 -16.44 8.57 -17.21
N TRP A 59 -15.33 8.09 -17.80
CA TRP A 59 -14.00 8.18 -17.20
C TRP A 59 -13.56 9.59 -16.76
N PRO A 60 -13.73 10.67 -17.57
CA PRO A 60 -13.33 12.01 -17.14
C PRO A 60 -14.12 12.50 -15.91
N LYS A 61 -15.41 12.20 -15.85
CA LYS A 61 -16.27 12.55 -14.71
C LYS A 61 -15.85 11.77 -13.47
N PHE A 62 -15.51 10.50 -13.63
CA PHE A 62 -14.98 9.68 -12.56
C PHE A 62 -13.63 10.19 -12.03
N ALA A 63 -12.70 10.55 -12.91
CA ALA A 63 -11.40 11.10 -12.51
C ALA A 63 -11.55 12.39 -11.68
N LEU A 64 -12.47 13.27 -12.08
CA LEU A 64 -12.84 14.45 -11.30
C LEU A 64 -13.42 14.07 -9.93
N ALA A 65 -14.36 13.12 -9.87
CA ALA A 65 -14.93 12.63 -8.62
C ALA A 65 -13.91 11.94 -7.70
N CYS A 66 -12.87 11.32 -8.26
CA CYS A 66 -11.79 10.65 -7.51
C CYS A 66 -10.75 11.63 -6.94
N THR A 67 -10.65 12.84 -7.52
CA THR A 67 -9.64 13.84 -7.18
C THR A 67 -9.58 14.20 -5.68
N PRO A 68 -10.69 14.54 -4.98
CA PRO A 68 -10.61 14.94 -3.57
C PRO A 68 -10.05 13.83 -2.68
N LEU A 69 -10.52 12.59 -2.86
CA LEU A 69 -10.05 11.44 -2.08
C LEU A 69 -8.57 11.13 -2.38
N TYR A 70 -8.17 11.22 -3.65
CA TYR A 70 -6.77 11.04 -4.03
C TYR A 70 -5.87 12.10 -3.38
N LEU A 71 -6.26 13.37 -3.41
CA LEU A 71 -5.50 14.45 -2.76
C LEU A 71 -5.41 14.27 -1.25
N SER A 72 -6.51 13.85 -0.60
CA SER A 72 -6.50 13.53 0.83
C SER A 72 -5.50 12.40 1.15
N VAL A 73 -5.47 11.34 0.35
CA VAL A 73 -4.46 10.27 0.50
C VAL A 73 -3.06 10.86 0.36
N GLN A 74 -2.79 11.71 -0.63
CA GLN A 74 -1.46 12.30 -0.79
C GLN A 74 -1.06 13.27 0.33
N ALA A 75 -2.00 14.00 0.92
CA ALA A 75 -1.74 14.84 2.09
C ALA A 75 -1.26 14.01 3.30
N THR A 76 -1.70 12.76 3.43
CA THR A 76 -1.28 11.86 4.53
C THR A 76 0.10 11.22 4.33
N ARG A 77 0.85 11.53 3.26
CA ARG A 77 2.17 10.90 2.99
C ARG A 77 3.13 10.93 4.18
N PRO A 78 3.35 12.06 4.89
CA PRO A 78 4.27 12.09 6.04
C PRO A 78 3.80 11.18 7.17
N ALA A 79 2.50 11.17 7.46
CA ALA A 79 1.90 10.29 8.46
C ALA A 79 2.03 8.80 8.07
N ARG A 80 1.86 8.47 6.78
CA ARG A 80 2.05 7.11 6.27
C ARG A 80 3.49 6.65 6.38
N LEU A 81 4.46 7.54 6.14
CA LEU A 81 5.87 7.23 6.33
C LEU A 81 6.17 6.94 7.81
N ALA A 82 5.70 7.81 8.72
CA ALA A 82 5.87 7.62 10.16
C ALA A 82 5.21 6.31 10.64
N ALA A 83 4.00 6.01 10.17
CA ALA A 83 3.30 4.77 10.47
C ALA A 83 4.03 3.54 9.91
N GLY A 84 4.57 3.62 8.69
CA GLY A 84 5.36 2.55 8.09
C GLY A 84 6.62 2.23 8.89
N LEU A 85 7.32 3.26 9.40
CA LEU A 85 8.46 3.09 10.31
C LEU A 85 8.03 2.47 11.64
N ALA A 86 6.92 2.92 12.22
CA ALA A 86 6.39 2.35 13.45
C ALA A 86 5.98 0.86 13.29
N LEU A 87 5.53 0.48 12.09
CA LEU A 87 5.15 -0.89 11.73
C LEU A 87 6.31 -1.73 11.20
N ALA A 88 7.52 -1.19 11.09
CA ALA A 88 8.68 -1.91 10.58
C ALA A 88 8.94 -3.26 11.28
N PRO A 89 8.80 -3.40 12.63
CA PRO A 89 8.98 -4.68 13.29
C PRO A 89 7.95 -5.74 12.87
N ALA A 90 6.71 -5.33 12.57
CA ALA A 90 5.69 -6.23 12.07
C ALA A 90 5.99 -6.69 10.64
N GLY A 91 6.44 -5.77 9.79
CA GLY A 91 6.92 -6.07 8.44
C GLY A 91 8.07 -7.07 8.45
N GLU A 92 9.08 -6.87 9.32
CA GLU A 92 10.20 -7.82 9.44
C GLU A 92 9.78 -9.20 9.92
N ARG A 93 8.86 -9.29 10.89
CA ARG A 93 8.34 -10.59 11.34
C ARG A 93 7.65 -11.35 10.22
N LEU A 94 6.87 -10.65 9.39
CA LEU A 94 6.21 -11.26 8.23
C LEU A 94 7.23 -11.72 7.19
N LEU A 95 8.22 -10.88 6.85
CA LEU A 95 9.26 -11.24 5.88
C LEU A 95 10.13 -12.39 6.37
N PHE A 96 10.46 -12.43 7.66
CA PHE A 96 11.14 -13.56 8.29
C PHE A 96 10.31 -14.83 8.14
N TRP A 97 9.01 -14.77 8.50
CA TRP A 97 8.10 -15.91 8.40
C TRP A 97 7.95 -16.41 6.97
N LEU A 98 7.77 -15.51 5.99
CA LEU A 98 7.70 -15.85 4.57
C LEU A 98 8.99 -16.48 4.07
N SER A 99 10.13 -15.88 4.40
CA SER A 99 11.45 -16.39 4.03
C SER A 99 11.68 -17.80 4.60
N ALA A 100 11.31 -18.03 5.86
CA ALA A 100 11.39 -19.35 6.50
C ALA A 100 10.42 -20.37 5.87
N ARG A 101 9.19 -19.95 5.57
CA ARG A 101 8.13 -20.83 5.04
C ARG A 101 8.38 -21.23 3.59
N LEU A 102 8.80 -20.28 2.77
CA LEU A 102 9.09 -20.50 1.34
C LEU A 102 10.52 -20.99 1.10
N ARG A 103 11.39 -20.96 2.13
CA ARG A 103 12.82 -21.30 2.07
C ARG A 103 13.55 -20.48 1.00
N VAL A 104 13.21 -19.20 0.90
CA VAL A 104 13.79 -18.25 -0.06
C VAL A 104 14.57 -17.14 0.64
N GLY A 105 15.48 -16.50 -0.08
CA GLY A 105 16.20 -15.33 0.42
C GLY A 105 15.27 -14.15 0.71
N ARG A 106 15.73 -13.20 1.55
CA ARG A 106 14.97 -12.00 1.95
C ARG A 106 14.39 -11.20 0.77
N PRO A 107 15.15 -10.91 -0.31
CA PRO A 107 14.60 -10.16 -1.45
C PRO A 107 13.45 -10.88 -2.15
N ALA A 108 13.54 -12.21 -2.28
CA ALA A 108 12.49 -13.03 -2.88
C ALA A 108 11.24 -13.11 -1.98
N ALA A 109 11.43 -13.17 -0.65
CA ALA A 109 10.31 -13.11 0.30
C ALA A 109 9.58 -11.76 0.25
N LEU A 110 10.31 -10.65 0.13
CA LEU A 110 9.74 -9.32 -0.06
C LEU A 110 8.95 -9.23 -1.36
N ALA A 111 9.53 -9.68 -2.48
CA ALA A 111 8.84 -9.68 -3.76
C ALA A 111 7.55 -10.53 -3.71
N ALA A 112 7.61 -11.73 -3.10
CA ALA A 112 6.43 -12.57 -2.91
C ALA A 112 5.35 -11.90 -2.07
N ALA A 113 5.75 -11.21 -0.98
CA ALA A 113 4.82 -10.45 -0.13
C ALA A 113 4.13 -9.33 -0.93
N MET A 114 4.89 -8.55 -1.70
CA MET A 114 4.35 -7.45 -2.52
C MET A 114 3.42 -7.95 -3.63
N VAL A 115 3.75 -9.07 -4.28
CA VAL A 115 2.90 -9.68 -5.30
C VAL A 115 1.59 -10.19 -4.69
N ALA A 116 1.66 -10.85 -3.54
CA ALA A 116 0.47 -11.33 -2.83
C ALA A 116 -0.44 -10.17 -2.39
N GLU A 117 0.15 -9.10 -1.84
CA GLU A 117 -0.53 -7.87 -1.48
C GLU A 117 -1.22 -7.23 -2.70
N ALA A 118 -0.50 -7.05 -3.80
CA ALA A 118 -1.06 -6.50 -5.04
C ALA A 118 -2.23 -7.34 -5.56
N ALA A 119 -2.09 -8.67 -5.56
CA ALA A 119 -3.16 -9.57 -5.97
C ALA A 119 -4.41 -9.44 -5.10
N LEU A 120 -4.24 -9.35 -3.77
CA LEU A 120 -5.35 -9.15 -2.81
C LEU A 120 -6.05 -7.81 -3.04
N LEU A 121 -5.30 -6.73 -3.24
CA LEU A 121 -5.86 -5.40 -3.48
C LEU A 121 -6.60 -5.32 -4.82
N LEU A 122 -6.04 -5.92 -5.88
CA LEU A 122 -6.71 -6.02 -7.18
C LEU A 122 -7.98 -6.86 -7.10
N ALA A 123 -7.95 -7.99 -6.38
CA ALA A 123 -9.14 -8.80 -6.14
C ALA A 123 -10.21 -8.01 -5.37
N GLY A 124 -9.82 -7.24 -4.35
CA GLY A 124 -10.72 -6.35 -3.61
C GLY A 124 -11.33 -5.27 -4.49
N LEU A 125 -10.55 -4.62 -5.35
CA LEU A 125 -11.03 -3.64 -6.31
C LEU A 125 -11.99 -4.26 -7.33
N ALA A 126 -11.65 -5.43 -7.87
CA ALA A 126 -12.52 -6.17 -8.78
C ALA A 126 -13.85 -6.54 -8.11
N PHE A 127 -13.80 -7.01 -6.86
CA PHE A 127 -15.00 -7.29 -6.08
C PHE A 127 -15.88 -6.03 -5.94
N VAL A 128 -15.31 -4.88 -5.58
CA VAL A 128 -16.07 -3.62 -5.49
C VAL A 128 -16.65 -3.23 -6.84
N ALA A 129 -15.89 -3.34 -7.93
CA ALA A 129 -16.37 -3.02 -9.26
C ALA A 129 -17.58 -3.90 -9.68
N LEU A 130 -17.53 -5.19 -9.34
CA LEU A 130 -18.61 -6.15 -9.60
C LEU A 130 -19.82 -5.90 -8.68
N ALA A 131 -19.59 -5.69 -7.38
CA ALA A 131 -20.63 -5.49 -6.38
C ALA A 131 -21.36 -4.16 -6.51
N ALA A 132 -20.68 -3.11 -6.99
CA ALA A 132 -21.29 -1.80 -7.22
C ALA A 132 -22.25 -1.79 -8.42
N GLY A 133 -22.23 -2.80 -9.29
CA GLY A 133 -23.30 -3.04 -10.28
C GLY A 133 -23.27 -2.15 -11.53
N GLY A 134 -22.09 -1.78 -12.03
CA GLY A 134 -21.95 -0.88 -13.18
C GLY A 134 -21.94 -1.53 -14.59
N ALA A 135 -22.30 -2.80 -14.75
CA ALA A 135 -22.26 -3.49 -16.05
C ALA A 135 -23.40 -3.11 -17.03
N ARG A 136 -23.95 -1.90 -16.91
CA ARG A 136 -24.95 -1.33 -17.83
C ARG A 136 -24.53 0.07 -18.25
#